data_AF-Q9SGW6-F1
#
_entry.id   AF-Q9SGW6-F1
#
_cell.length_a   1.000
_cell.length_b   1.000
_cell.length_c   1.000
_cell.angle_alpha   90.00
_cell.angle_beta   90.00
_cell.angle_gamma   90.00
#
_symmetry.space_group_name_H-M   'P 1'
#
loop_
_entity.id
_entity.type
_entity.pdbx_description
1 polymer ?
#
loop_
_entity_poly.entity_id
_entity_poly.type
_entity_poly.pdbx_seq_one_letter_code
_entity_poly.pdbx_strand_id
1 'polypeptide(L)'
;MEEEEARQVVIDNDLKKKIKETVKKILKRSSLLEITEIKAREEASSELNLDLSRDPYKIIVREAVDSFIEKAIMTIDTEMGKLHTQIVEDVDGEVTENATKTTTKKKKKKKAKKKVEEEESSPA
;
A
#
# COMPACT_ATOMS: atom_id res chain seq x y z
N MET A 1 -43.64 -6.95 7.48
CA MET A 1 -43.98 -6.19 6.25
C MET A 1 -43.71 -4.73 6.56
N GLU A 2 -43.22 -3.97 5.57
CA GLU A 2 -42.38 -2.76 5.66
C GLU A 2 -40.90 -3.13 5.82
N GLU A 3 -40.31 -3.82 4.83
CA GLU A 3 -39.93 -3.34 3.50
C GLU A 3 -38.58 -2.63 3.55
N GLU A 4 -37.63 -3.41 3.09
CA GLU A 4 -36.20 -3.24 2.98
C GLU A 4 -35.90 -2.12 1.97
N GLU A 5 -36.04 -0.86 2.38
CA GLU A 5 -35.58 0.28 1.56
C GLU A 5 -34.05 0.31 1.54
N ALA A 6 -33.45 -0.48 0.65
CA ALA A 6 -32.11 -0.27 0.13
C ALA A 6 -32.07 1.08 -0.61
N ARG A 7 -32.11 2.18 0.13
CA ARG A 7 -31.91 3.53 -0.40
C ARG A 7 -30.50 3.56 -0.94
N GLN A 8 -30.40 3.51 -2.26
CA GLN A 8 -29.18 3.81 -2.99
C GLN A 8 -28.86 5.29 -2.76
N VAL A 9 -28.23 5.59 -1.62
CA VAL A 9 -27.77 6.94 -1.28
C VAL A 9 -26.59 7.22 -2.20
N VAL A 10 -26.88 7.93 -3.30
CA VAL A 10 -25.86 8.54 -4.15
C VAL A 10 -25.16 9.59 -3.28
N ILE A 11 -23.99 9.24 -2.77
CA ILE A 11 -23.15 10.19 -2.05
C ILE A 11 -22.44 11.05 -3.09
N ASP A 12 -22.58 12.36 -2.97
CA ASP A 12 -21.84 13.29 -3.82
C ASP A 12 -20.33 13.05 -3.71
N ASN A 13 -19.63 13.06 -4.84
CA ASN A 13 -18.19 12.88 -4.87
C ASN A 13 -17.46 13.94 -4.02
N ASP A 14 -17.98 15.17 -3.98
CA ASP A 14 -17.47 16.25 -3.14
C ASP A 14 -17.63 15.95 -1.65
N LEU A 15 -18.79 15.41 -1.24
CA LEU A 15 -19.03 14.99 0.13
C LEU A 15 -18.12 13.83 0.53
N LYS A 16 -18.00 12.81 -0.34
CA LYS A 16 -17.07 11.69 -0.14
C LYS A 16 -15.64 12.20 0.05
N LYS A 17 -15.18 13.11 -0.79
CA LYS A 17 -13.83 13.71 -0.70
C LYS A 17 -13.66 14.47 0.62
N LYS A 18 -14.65 15.29 1.01
CA LYS A 18 -14.63 16.06 2.26
C LYS A 18 -14.51 15.14 3.48
N ILE A 19 -15.29 14.05 3.53
CA ILE A 19 -15.20 13.04 4.60
C ILE A 19 -13.79 12.43 4.65
N LYS A 20 -13.25 11.97 3.51
CA LYS A 20 -11.90 11.38 3.45
C LYS A 20 -10.82 12.35 3.91
N GLU A 21 -10.89 13.62 3.50
CA GLU A 21 -9.92 14.64 3.89
C GLU A 21 -9.98 14.96 5.38
N THR A 22 -11.18 15.07 5.96
CA THR A 22 -11.36 15.30 7.40
C THR A 22 -10.82 14.13 8.23
N VAL A 23 -11.21 12.90 7.88
CA VAL A 23 -10.70 11.69 8.57
C VAL A 23 -9.16 11.64 8.49
N LYS A 24 -8.58 11.94 7.33
CA LYS A 24 -7.12 11.99 7.17
C LYS A 24 -6.46 13.07 8.02
N LYS A 25 -7.08 14.24 8.22
CA LYS A 25 -6.56 15.30 9.11
C LYS A 25 -6.57 14.84 10.56
N ILE A 26 -7.65 14.19 11.00
CA ILE A 26 -7.78 13.60 12.34
C ILE A 26 -6.70 12.55 12.59
N LEU A 27 -6.52 11.61 11.65
CA LEU A 27 -5.50 10.57 11.77
C LEU A 27 -4.07 11.12 11.81
N LYS A 28 -3.79 12.23 11.13
CA LYS A 28 -2.46 12.88 11.16
C LYS A 28 -2.14 13.56 12.49
N ARG A 29 -3.15 14.08 13.21
CA ARG A 29 -2.95 14.72 14.51
C ARG A 29 -3.00 13.73 15.68
N SER A 30 -3.55 12.55 15.44
CA SER A 30 -3.75 11.51 16.45
C SER A 30 -2.60 10.50 16.44
N SER A 31 -2.39 9.82 17.56
CA SER A 31 -1.49 8.66 17.61
C SER A 31 -2.15 7.46 16.94
N LEU A 32 -1.46 6.85 15.96
CA LEU A 32 -1.91 5.62 15.30
C LEU A 32 -2.04 4.42 16.26
N LEU A 33 -1.43 4.50 17.44
CA LEU A 33 -1.54 3.47 18.48
C LEU A 33 -2.82 3.60 19.32
N GLU A 34 -3.41 4.80 19.36
CA GLU A 34 -4.54 5.12 20.26
C GLU A 34 -5.85 5.39 19.51
N ILE A 35 -5.75 5.83 18.26
CA ILE A 35 -6.90 6.15 17.42
C ILE A 35 -7.49 4.86 16.82
N THR A 36 -8.81 4.74 16.89
CA THR A 36 -9.57 3.68 16.23
C THR A 36 -10.47 4.28 15.16
N GLU A 37 -10.94 3.46 14.21
CA GLU A 37 -11.91 3.90 13.20
C GLU A 37 -13.16 4.53 13.84
N ILE A 38 -13.61 4.01 14.99
CA ILE A 38 -14.76 4.54 15.74
C ILE A 38 -14.47 5.97 16.22
N LYS A 39 -13.32 6.20 16.87
CA LYS A 39 -12.93 7.54 17.33
C LYS A 39 -12.77 8.52 16.17
N ALA A 40 -12.11 8.09 15.10
CA ALA A 40 -11.93 8.91 13.90
C ALA A 40 -13.28 9.28 13.25
N ARG A 41 -14.26 8.37 13.29
CA ARG A 41 -15.62 8.60 12.81
C ARG A 41 -16.39 9.61 13.67
N GLU A 42 -16.33 9.47 15.00
CA GLU A 42 -16.98 10.39 15.95
C GLU A 42 -16.41 11.82 15.85
N GLU A 43 -15.10 11.93 15.74
CA GLU A 43 -14.41 13.20 15.61
C GLU A 43 -14.68 13.85 14.23
N ALA A 44 -14.68 13.05 13.16
CA ALA A 44 -15.04 13.55 11.82
C ALA A 44 -16.52 13.95 11.73
N SER A 45 -17.40 13.21 12.43
CA SER A 45 -18.82 13.54 12.52
C SER A 45 -19.03 14.90 13.20
N SER A 46 -18.28 15.14 14.27
CA SER A 46 -18.27 16.42 14.98
C SER A 46 -17.71 17.55 14.13
N GLU A 47 -16.59 17.35 13.42
CA GLU A 47 -16.01 18.39 12.56
C GLU A 47 -16.87 18.76 11.35
N LEU A 48 -17.60 17.79 10.79
CA LEU A 48 -18.44 17.99 9.61
C LEU A 48 -19.88 18.38 9.95
N ASN A 49 -20.27 18.33 11.23
CA ASN A 49 -21.67 18.43 11.67
C ASN A 49 -22.57 17.46 10.89
N LEU A 50 -22.11 16.23 10.68
CA LEU A 50 -22.77 15.19 9.87
C LEU A 50 -22.65 13.84 10.59
N ASP A 51 -23.76 13.12 10.78
CA ASP A 51 -23.74 11.77 11.37
C ASP A 51 -23.10 10.76 10.40
N LEU A 52 -21.86 10.36 10.71
CA LEU A 52 -21.11 9.38 9.92
C LEU A 52 -21.33 7.93 10.38
N SER A 53 -22.18 7.70 11.38
CA SER A 53 -22.42 6.36 11.96
C SER A 53 -23.26 5.45 11.06
N ARG A 54 -23.95 6.05 10.08
CA ARG A 54 -24.84 5.35 9.16
C ARG A 54 -24.09 4.92 7.91
N ASP A 55 -24.50 3.78 7.36
CA ASP A 55 -24.18 3.47 5.96
C ASP A 55 -24.88 4.49 5.06
N PRO A 56 -24.22 4.99 4.00
CA PRO A 56 -22.92 4.55 3.45
C PRO A 56 -21.68 5.29 3.98
N TYR A 57 -21.83 6.27 4.87
CA TYR A 57 -20.72 7.10 5.37
C TYR A 57 -19.68 6.29 6.13
N LYS A 58 -20.13 5.30 6.90
CA LYS A 58 -19.26 4.36 7.63
C LYS A 58 -18.24 3.68 6.72
N ILE A 59 -18.65 3.26 5.53
CA ILE A 59 -17.76 2.64 4.53
C ILE A 59 -16.71 3.64 4.06
N ILE A 60 -17.09 4.89 3.80
CA ILE A 60 -16.15 5.94 3.38
C ILE A 60 -15.09 6.20 4.45
N VAL A 61 -15.50 6.28 5.72
CA VAL A 61 -14.58 6.50 6.84
C VAL A 61 -13.61 5.33 6.95
N ARG A 62 -14.12 4.09 6.90
CA ARG A 62 -13.27 2.89 6.91
C ARG A 62 -12.27 2.88 5.76
N GLU A 63 -12.71 3.15 4.52
CA GLU A 63 -11.81 3.27 3.36
C GLU A 63 -10.70 4.31 3.60
N ALA A 64 -11.04 5.45 4.22
CA ALA A 64 -10.07 6.51 4.50
C ALA A 64 -9.03 6.10 5.56
N VAL A 65 -9.47 5.39 6.60
CA VAL A 65 -8.59 4.85 7.66
C VAL A 65 -7.67 3.79 7.08
N ASP A 66 -8.22 2.80 6.37
CA ASP A 66 -7.45 1.70 5.78
C ASP A 66 -6.39 2.23 4.80
N SER A 67 -6.78 3.16 3.91
CA SER A 67 -5.84 3.81 2.97
C SER A 67 -4.73 4.60 3.68
N PHE A 68 -5.01 5.16 4.87
CA PHE A 68 -4.03 5.90 5.65
C PHE A 68 -3.02 4.95 6.30
N ILE A 69 -3.50 3.86 6.89
CA ILE A 69 -2.66 2.83 7.53
C ILE A 69 -1.78 2.15 6.49
N GLU A 70 -2.33 1.74 5.35
CA GLU A 70 -1.57 1.13 4.25
C GLU A 70 -0.44 2.05 3.79
N LYS A 71 -0.74 3.34 3.58
CA LYS A 71 0.29 4.32 3.22
C LYS A 71 1.36 4.49 4.29
N ALA A 72 0.99 4.46 5.57
CA ALA A 72 1.94 4.55 6.68
C ALA A 72 2.89 3.34 6.69
N ILE A 73 2.35 2.13 6.55
CA ILE A 73 3.13 0.88 6.47
C ILE A 73 4.09 0.93 5.28
N MET A 74 3.60 1.25 4.07
CA MET A 74 4.45 1.35 2.87
C MET A 74 5.60 2.37 3.04
N THR A 75 5.33 3.49 3.73
CA THR A 75 6.35 4.51 3.98
C THR A 75 7.42 3.97 4.93
N ILE A 76 7.02 3.32 6.03
CA ILE A 76 7.92 2.70 7.00
C ILE A 76 8.78 1.63 6.32
N ASP A 77 8.17 0.72 5.55
CA ASP A 77 8.92 -0.34 4.84
C ASP A 77 9.96 0.24 3.87
N THR A 78 9.60 1.32 3.17
CA THR A 78 10.51 2.01 2.24
C THR A 78 11.66 2.70 2.98
N GLU A 79 11.38 3.36 4.11
CA GLU A 79 12.39 4.04 4.91
C GLU A 79 13.33 3.06 5.62
N MET A 80 12.78 1.97 6.17
CA MET A 80 13.57 0.88 6.76
C MET A 80 14.45 0.19 5.72
N GLY A 81 13.96 -0.03 4.51
CA GLY A 81 14.75 -0.55 3.39
C GLY A 81 15.93 0.36 3.04
N LYS A 82 15.71 1.69 3.00
CA LYS A 82 16.77 2.68 2.75
C LYS A 82 17.83 2.73 3.85
N LEU A 83 17.40 2.67 5.11
CA LEU A 83 18.33 2.61 6.25
C LEU A 83 19.16 1.33 6.21
N HIS A 84 18.53 0.18 5.89
CA HIS A 84 19.26 -1.07 5.72
C HIS A 84 20.31 -0.99 4.61
N THR A 85 19.97 -0.43 3.45
CA THR A 85 20.94 -0.24 2.36
C THR A 85 22.09 0.68 2.75
N GLN A 86 21.81 1.78 3.46
CA GLN A 86 22.84 2.72 3.90
C GLN A 86 23.83 2.08 4.88
N ILE A 87 23.34 1.25 5.81
CA ILE A 87 24.19 0.52 6.77
C ILE A 87 25.11 -0.48 6.05
N VAL A 88 24.62 -1.18 5.02
CA VAL A 88 25.44 -2.12 4.23
C VAL A 88 26.55 -1.38 3.48
N GLU A 89 26.24 -0.21 2.90
CA GLU A 89 27.25 0.61 2.22
C GLU A 89 28.32 1.16 3.16
N ASP A 90 27.97 1.52 4.41
CA ASP A 90 28.91 2.04 5.40
C ASP A 90 29.81 0.96 6.02
N VAL A 91 29.38 -0.30 6.11
CA VAL A 91 30.16 -1.41 6.72
C VAL A 91 31.14 -2.05 5.73
N ASP A 92 30.80 -2.14 4.44
CA ASP A 92 31.68 -2.68 3.40
C ASP A 92 32.63 -1.62 2.78
N GLY A 93 32.62 -0.39 3.31
CA GLY A 93 33.42 0.75 2.82
C GLY A 93 34.90 0.78 3.24
N GLU A 94 35.39 -0.17 4.05
CA GLU A 94 36.79 -0.24 4.52
C GLU A 94 37.49 -1.57 4.14
N VAL A 95 37.42 -2.01 2.88
CA VAL A 95 38.37 -3.01 2.33
C VAL A 95 38.74 -2.70 0.87
N THR A 96 39.86 -1.98 0.73
CA THR A 96 40.84 -2.02 -0.38
C THR A 96 40.43 -1.67 -1.82
N GLU A 97 41.09 -0.64 -2.35
CA GLU A 97 41.37 -0.47 -3.78
C GLU A 97 41.96 -1.76 -4.39
N ASN A 98 41.21 -2.41 -5.30
CA ASN A 98 41.69 -3.08 -6.54
C ASN A 98 40.69 -4.15 -7.03
N ALA A 99 39.96 -3.88 -8.12
CA ALA A 99 39.78 -4.83 -9.26
C ALA A 99 38.64 -4.40 -10.23
N THR A 100 39.04 -3.70 -11.28
CA THR A 100 38.78 -4.07 -12.70
C THR A 100 37.50 -4.84 -13.10
N LYS A 101 36.65 -4.14 -13.85
CA LYS A 101 36.15 -4.44 -15.22
C LYS A 101 35.35 -5.73 -15.52
N THR A 102 34.37 -5.50 -16.41
CA THR A 102 33.69 -6.41 -17.37
C THR A 102 32.32 -6.94 -16.90
N THR A 103 31.21 -6.87 -17.65
CA THR A 103 31.02 -6.99 -19.11
C THR A 103 29.76 -6.26 -19.62
N THR A 104 29.87 -5.70 -20.82
CA THR A 104 28.82 -5.23 -21.73
C THR A 104 28.33 -6.38 -22.64
N LYS A 105 27.10 -6.28 -23.19
CA LYS A 105 26.64 -6.68 -24.58
C LYS A 105 25.11 -6.92 -24.55
N LYS A 106 24.21 -6.12 -25.16
CA LYS A 106 24.01 -5.74 -26.58
C LYS A 106 23.71 -6.93 -27.53
N LYS A 107 22.44 -7.05 -27.97
CA LYS A 107 21.93 -7.40 -29.33
C LYS A 107 20.86 -8.52 -29.43
N LYS A 108 19.64 -8.07 -29.77
CA LYS A 108 18.73 -8.50 -30.86
C LYS A 108 19.02 -9.83 -31.61
N LYS A 109 17.95 -10.67 -31.63
CA LYS A 109 17.29 -11.34 -32.79
C LYS A 109 17.82 -12.70 -33.32
N LYS A 110 16.85 -13.64 -33.40
CA LYS A 110 16.60 -14.69 -34.42
C LYS A 110 17.17 -16.12 -34.25
N LYS A 111 16.22 -17.03 -33.95
CA LYS A 111 15.80 -18.26 -34.67
C LYS A 111 16.72 -19.51 -34.74
N ALA A 112 16.05 -20.62 -34.38
CA ALA A 112 16.12 -21.98 -34.94
C ALA A 112 17.31 -22.87 -34.49
N LYS A 113 17.23 -24.19 -34.35
CA LYS A 113 16.18 -25.25 -34.29
C LYS A 113 16.98 -26.57 -34.23
N LYS A 114 16.45 -27.62 -33.56
CA LYS A 114 16.85 -29.05 -33.66
C LYS A 114 18.20 -29.40 -32.97
N LYS A 115 18.41 -30.56 -32.34
CA LYS A 115 17.97 -31.95 -32.59
C LYS A 115 18.36 -32.80 -31.35
N VAL A 116 17.49 -33.74 -30.90
CA VAL A 116 17.72 -35.22 -30.81
C VAL A 116 18.37 -35.65 -29.47
N GLU A 117 17.61 -36.31 -28.59
CA GLU A 117 17.50 -37.80 -28.41
C GLU A 117 18.79 -38.31 -27.75
N GLU A 118 18.82 -39.16 -26.73
CA GLU A 118 17.90 -40.15 -26.19
C GLU A 118 18.53 -40.62 -24.85
N GLU A 119 17.83 -41.49 -24.15
CA GLU A 119 18.31 -42.38 -23.08
C GLU A 119 18.17 -41.97 -21.60
N GLU A 120 17.34 -42.84 -21.00
CA GLU A 120 17.47 -43.46 -19.69
C GLU A 120 16.74 -42.87 -18.47
N SER A 121 16.00 -43.81 -17.88
CA SER A 121 15.71 -43.93 -16.45
C SER A 121 14.45 -43.22 -15.92
N SER A 122 13.30 -43.90 -16.04
CA SER A 122 12.60 -44.35 -14.82
C SER A 122 11.57 -45.47 -15.09
N PRO A 123 11.49 -46.49 -14.23
CA PRO A 123 10.65 -47.68 -14.39
C PRO A 123 9.31 -47.57 -13.63
N ALA A 124 8.24 -48.14 -14.20
CA ALA A 124 7.10 -48.77 -13.53
C ALA A 124 6.21 -49.47 -14.57
#